data_AF-A0A5B1BNV7-F1
#
_entry.id   AF-A0A5B1BNV7-F1
#
_cell.length_a   1.000
_cell.length_b   1.000
_cell.length_c   1.000
_cell.angle_alpha   90.00
_cell.angle_beta   90.00
_cell.angle_gamma   90.00
#
_symmetry.space_group_name_H-M   'P 1'
#
loop_
_entity.id
_entity.type
_entity.pdbx_description
1 polymer ?
#
loop_
_entity_poly.entity_id
_entity_poly.type
_entity_poly.pdbx_seq_one_letter_code
_entity_poly.pdbx_strand_id
1 'polypeptide(L)'
;MAAYSTLVVATVVVAAITGRRLPEQWRVLDLFMAAVGTHKLSRTVTKDAVTSPLRAPFTRYVGGGGPAEVNEQTRHGNQFRHSMGELLSCPFCLDMWVATGFAIGLIFAPRFTRLVAGTFTALAGADFLQLAYAMAQQSARG
;
A
#
# COMPACT_ATOMS: atom_id res chain seq x y z
N MET A 1 10.80 -2.11 15.04
CA MET A 1 10.17 -3.27 15.72
C MET A 1 9.22 -2.87 16.84
N ALA A 2 9.64 -2.04 17.81
CA ALA A 2 8.76 -1.62 18.92
C ALA A 2 7.40 -1.06 18.45
N ALA A 3 7.38 -0.13 17.49
CA ALA A 3 6.14 0.44 16.97
C ALA A 3 5.19 -0.63 16.37
N TYR A 4 5.75 -1.59 15.62
CA TYR A 4 4.97 -2.67 15.01
C TYR A 4 4.41 -3.61 16.07
N SER A 5 5.22 -4.05 17.04
CA SER A 5 4.75 -4.90 18.14
C SER A 5 3.69 -4.20 18.98
N THR A 6 3.85 -2.90 19.26
CA THR A 6 2.84 -2.12 20.00
C THR A 6 1.52 -2.06 19.25
N LEU A 7 1.55 -1.81 17.94
CA LEU A 7 0.34 -1.79 17.11
C LEU A 7 -0.38 -3.15 17.15
N VAL A 8 0.35 -4.25 16.94
CA VAL A 8 -0.22 -5.60 16.92
C VAL A 8 -0.79 -5.98 18.29
N VAL A 9 -0.04 -5.76 19.36
CA VAL A 9 -0.51 -6.04 20.73
C VAL A 9 -1.73 -5.21 21.08
N ALA A 10 -1.73 -3.90 20.78
CA ALA A 10 -2.89 -3.05 21.01
C ALA A 10 -4.11 -3.54 20.24
N THR A 11 -3.93 -3.95 18.98
CA THR A 11 -5.01 -4.52 18.16
C THR A 11 -5.59 -5.79 18.80
N VAL A 12 -4.73 -6.71 19.24
CA VAL A 12 -5.16 -7.95 19.89
C VAL A 12 -5.94 -7.67 21.17
N VAL A 13 -5.43 -6.76 22.02
CA VAL A 13 -6.10 -6.35 23.27
C VAL A 13 -7.46 -5.72 22.98
N VAL A 14 -7.53 -4.79 22.04
CA VAL A 14 -8.80 -4.13 21.66
C VAL A 14 -9.78 -5.15 21.08
N ALA A 15 -9.33 -6.06 20.22
CA ALA A 15 -10.18 -7.12 19.66
C ALA A 15 -10.74 -8.03 20.77
N ALA A 16 -9.91 -8.40 21.75
CA ALA A 16 -10.34 -9.20 22.90
C ALA A 16 -11.37 -8.48 23.76
N ILE A 17 -11.11 -7.21 24.13
CA ILE A 17 -12.02 -6.40 24.97
C ILE A 17 -13.36 -6.13 24.25
N THR A 18 -13.32 -5.93 22.93
CA THR A 18 -14.54 -5.67 22.13
C THR A 18 -15.27 -6.95 21.70
N GLY A 19 -14.82 -8.14 22.13
CA GLY A 19 -15.44 -9.42 21.80
C GLY A 19 -15.41 -9.77 20.31
N ARG A 20 -14.48 -9.20 19.54
CA ARG A 20 -14.36 -9.46 18.11
C ARG A 20 -13.80 -10.86 17.88
N ARG A 21 -14.54 -11.69 17.16
CA ARG A 21 -14.06 -13.01 16.73
C ARG A 21 -13.11 -12.84 15.56
N LEU A 22 -11.91 -13.38 15.70
CA LEU A 22 -10.96 -13.49 14.61
C LEU A 22 -11.47 -14.53 13.60
N PRO A 23 -11.27 -14.31 12.29
CA PRO A 23 -11.65 -15.31 11.29
C PRO A 23 -10.81 -16.58 11.47
N GLU A 24 -11.47 -17.74 11.49
CA GLU A 24 -10.79 -19.04 11.55
C GLU A 24 -10.01 -19.34 10.25
N GLN A 25 -10.48 -18.79 9.13
CA GLN A 25 -9.88 -18.95 7.81
C GLN A 25 -9.96 -17.68 6.98
N TRP A 26 -8.99 -17.50 6.10
CA TRP A 26 -9.05 -16.45 5.07
C TRP A 26 -9.92 -16.91 3.91
N ARG A 27 -10.91 -16.09 3.56
CA ARG A 27 -11.63 -16.28 2.30
C ARG A 27 -10.66 -15.95 1.16
N VAL A 28 -10.54 -16.85 0.18
CA VAL A 28 -9.57 -16.72 -0.94
C VAL A 28 -9.66 -15.36 -1.64
N LEU A 29 -10.88 -14.86 -1.85
CA LEU A 29 -11.09 -13.55 -2.46
C LEU A 29 -10.57 -12.39 -1.60
N ASP A 30 -10.76 -12.46 -0.27
CA ASP A 30 -10.29 -11.42 0.65
C ASP A 30 -8.74 -11.44 0.70
N LEU A 31 -8.13 -12.62 0.68
CA LEU A 31 -6.66 -12.76 0.62
C LEU A 31 -6.11 -12.21 -0.71
N PHE A 32 -6.75 -12.55 -1.83
CA PHE A 32 -6.36 -12.04 -3.15
C PHE A 32 -6.47 -10.51 -3.23
N MET A 33 -7.61 -9.95 -2.81
CA MET A 33 -7.82 -8.50 -2.79
C MET A 33 -6.86 -7.80 -1.83
N ALA A 34 -6.57 -8.39 -0.67
CA ALA A 34 -5.60 -7.84 0.26
C ALA A 34 -4.19 -7.87 -0.34
N ALA A 35 -3.78 -8.94 -1.01
CA ALA A 35 -2.45 -9.04 -1.62
C ALA A 35 -2.26 -8.05 -2.77
N VAL A 36 -3.16 -8.07 -3.77
CA VAL A 36 -3.08 -7.17 -4.92
C VAL A 36 -3.31 -5.72 -4.51
N GLY A 37 -4.31 -5.48 -3.67
CA GLY A 37 -4.61 -4.17 -3.11
C GLY A 37 -3.45 -3.60 -2.29
N THR A 38 -2.75 -4.42 -1.50
CA THR A 38 -1.57 -3.98 -0.74
C THR A 38 -0.48 -3.52 -1.69
N HIS A 39 -0.09 -4.37 -2.64
CA HIS A 39 0.94 -4.04 -3.63
C HIS A 39 0.60 -2.73 -4.35
N LYS A 40 -0.63 -2.58 -4.85
CA LYS A 40 -1.02 -1.39 -5.61
C LYS A 40 -1.12 -0.15 -4.73
N LEU A 41 -1.74 -0.24 -3.55
CA LEU A 41 -1.85 0.90 -2.64
C LEU A 41 -0.48 1.38 -2.16
N SER A 42 0.39 0.47 -1.74
CA SER A 42 1.75 0.83 -1.31
C SER A 42 2.53 1.49 -2.44
N ARG A 43 2.45 0.94 -3.65
CA ARG A 43 3.12 1.51 -4.82
C ARG A 43 2.54 2.87 -5.20
N THR A 44 1.22 3.06 -5.14
CA THR A 44 0.59 4.37 -5.37
C THR A 44 1.05 5.41 -4.35
N VAL A 45 1.08 5.06 -3.06
CA VAL A 45 1.54 5.99 -2.02
C VAL A 45 3.03 6.31 -2.16
N THR A 46 3.86 5.34 -2.52
CA THR A 46 5.33 5.50 -2.53
C THR A 46 5.93 5.93 -3.87
N LYS A 47 5.19 5.81 -4.98
CA LYS A 47 5.70 6.06 -6.33
C LYS A 47 4.84 6.98 -7.18
N ASP A 48 3.53 7.03 -7.03
CA ASP A 48 2.66 7.80 -7.94
C ASP A 48 2.93 9.32 -7.87
N ALA A 49 3.10 9.98 -9.02
CA ALA A 49 3.31 11.42 -9.09
C ALA A 49 2.21 12.22 -8.35
N VAL A 50 0.96 11.73 -8.38
CA VAL A 50 -0.18 12.38 -7.73
C VAL A 50 -0.03 12.39 -6.19
N THR A 51 0.69 11.43 -5.61
CA THR A 51 0.96 11.37 -4.17
C THR A 51 2.23 12.11 -3.76
N SER A 52 2.99 12.68 -4.70
CA SER A 52 4.23 13.42 -4.40
C SER A 52 4.03 14.59 -3.42
N PRO A 53 2.93 15.39 -3.45
CA PRO A 53 2.70 16.44 -2.45
C PRO A 53 2.64 15.92 -1.01
N LEU A 54 2.12 14.70 -0.80
CA LEU A 54 2.09 14.05 0.51
C LEU A 54 3.50 13.66 0.99
N ARG A 55 4.40 13.33 0.05
CA ARG A 55 5.78 12.87 0.32
C ARG A 55 6.79 14.01 0.36
N ALA A 56 6.52 15.13 -0.27
CA ALA A 56 7.39 16.31 -0.38
C ALA A 56 8.03 16.78 0.95
N PRO A 57 7.36 16.69 2.13
CA PRO A 57 7.99 17.00 3.40
C PRO A 57 9.13 16.05 3.77
N PHE A 58 9.06 14.77 3.38
CA PHE A 58 9.98 13.70 3.80
C PHE A 58 10.99 13.31 2.72
N THR A 59 10.66 13.51 1.44
CA THR A 59 11.45 13.06 0.31
C THR A 59 11.84 14.21 -0.63
N ARG A 60 12.77 13.93 -1.54
CA ARG A 60 13.19 14.82 -2.62
C ARG A 60 13.06 14.08 -3.94
N TYR A 61 12.42 14.72 -4.92
CA TYR A 61 12.33 14.20 -6.27
C TYR A 61 13.72 13.99 -6.90
N VAL A 62 13.90 12.85 -7.55
CA VAL A 62 15.15 12.46 -8.23
C VAL A 62 14.92 12.20 -9.72
N GLY A 63 13.74 11.72 -10.12
CA GLY A 63 13.43 11.48 -11.53
C GLY A 63 12.14 10.68 -11.74
N GLY A 64 11.87 10.30 -12.99
CA GLY A 64 10.79 9.36 -13.31
C GLY A 64 11.13 7.92 -12.88
N GLY A 65 10.11 7.14 -12.52
CA GLY A 65 10.23 5.72 -12.14
C GLY A 65 9.43 4.74 -12.98
N GLY A 66 8.54 5.25 -13.84
CA GLY A 66 7.64 4.48 -14.68
C GLY A 66 6.50 5.36 -15.19
N PRO A 67 5.51 4.81 -15.91
CA PRO A 67 4.33 5.56 -16.31
C PRO A 67 3.62 6.15 -15.08
N ALA A 68 3.48 7.47 -15.03
CA ALA A 68 2.94 8.23 -13.89
C ALA A 68 3.66 8.02 -12.53
N GLU A 69 4.83 7.38 -12.52
CA GLU A 69 5.61 7.12 -11.30
C GLU A 69 6.84 8.02 -11.21
N VAL A 70 7.17 8.42 -9.98
CA VAL A 70 8.33 9.24 -9.63
C VAL A 70 9.21 8.51 -8.62
N ASN A 71 10.51 8.64 -8.80
CA ASN A 71 11.52 8.22 -7.85
C ASN A 71 11.91 9.40 -6.98
N GLU A 72 11.86 9.17 -5.67
CA GLU A 72 12.22 10.15 -4.66
C GLU A 72 13.18 9.53 -3.66
N GLN A 73 14.11 10.31 -3.14
CA GLN A 73 15.06 9.92 -2.10
C GLN A 73 14.71 10.58 -0.78
N THR A 74 15.08 9.93 0.32
CA THR A 74 14.81 10.45 1.66
C THR A 74 15.59 11.74 1.91
N ARG A 75 14.91 12.73 2.50
CA ARG A 75 15.60 13.92 2.97
C ARG A 75 16.44 13.58 4.19
N HIS A 76 17.64 14.12 4.22
CA HIS A 76 18.47 14.09 5.41
C HIS A 76 17.97 15.20 6.35
N GLY A 77 17.61 14.82 7.57
CA GLY A 77 16.96 15.68 8.56
C GLY A 77 16.97 15.03 9.93
N ASN A 78 15.96 15.32 10.76
CA ASN A 78 15.81 14.60 12.03
C ASN A 78 15.50 13.10 11.79
N GLN A 79 15.80 12.27 12.78
CA GLN A 79 15.63 10.81 12.70
C GLN A 79 14.20 10.40 12.31
N PHE A 80 13.18 11.06 12.86
CA PHE A 80 11.78 10.76 12.56
C PHE A 80 11.44 11.01 11.07
N ARG A 81 11.86 12.16 10.53
CA ARG A 81 11.62 12.57 9.15
C ARG A 81 12.36 11.64 8.18
N HIS A 82 13.54 11.16 8.56
CA HIS A 82 14.29 10.19 7.77
C HIS A 82 13.58 8.83 7.73
N SER A 83 13.18 8.27 8.88
CA SER A 83 12.45 6.99 8.93
C SER A 83 11.10 7.05 8.22
N MET A 84 10.37 8.17 8.33
CA MET A 84 9.14 8.39 7.55
C MET A 84 9.43 8.49 6.06
N GLY A 85 10.53 9.14 5.68
CA GLY A 85 11.00 9.17 4.30
C GLY A 85 11.28 7.76 3.76
N GLU A 86 11.97 6.91 4.52
CA GLU A 86 12.28 5.53 4.10
C GLU A 86 10.98 4.74 3.91
N LEU A 87 10.05 4.84 4.86
CA LEU A 87 8.75 4.18 4.78
C LEU A 87 7.92 4.65 3.58
N LEU A 88 7.88 5.96 3.31
CA LEU A 88 7.08 6.56 2.24
C LEU A 88 7.75 6.53 0.86
N SER A 89 9.01 6.13 0.76
CA SER A 89 9.71 5.98 -0.53
C SER A 89 9.95 4.51 -0.91
N CYS A 90 9.84 3.58 0.05
CA CYS A 90 10.01 2.15 -0.18
C CYS A 90 8.67 1.41 -0.15
N PRO A 91 8.16 0.90 -1.30
CA PRO A 91 6.89 0.19 -1.36
C PRO A 91 6.89 -1.06 -0.49
N PHE A 92 7.98 -1.82 -0.46
CA PHE A 92 8.11 -3.03 0.37
C PHE A 92 8.02 -2.73 1.87
N CYS A 93 8.62 -1.62 2.31
CA CYS A 93 8.50 -1.21 3.71
C CYS A 93 7.05 -0.85 4.04
N LEU A 94 6.36 -0.18 3.12
CA LEU A 94 4.97 0.23 3.32
C LEU A 94 3.97 -0.95 3.20
N ASP A 95 4.28 -1.96 2.39
CA ASP A 95 3.45 -3.17 2.19
C ASP A 95 3.10 -3.84 3.52
N MET A 96 4.08 -3.97 4.41
CA MET A 96 3.88 -4.58 5.71
C MET A 96 2.84 -3.81 6.55
N TRP A 97 2.84 -2.48 6.48
CA TRP A 97 1.87 -1.63 7.20
C TRP A 97 0.49 -1.65 6.55
N VAL A 98 0.44 -1.61 5.22
CA VAL A 98 -0.82 -1.66 4.47
C VAL A 98 -1.52 -3.02 4.64
N ALA A 99 -0.79 -4.13 4.51
CA ALA A 99 -1.32 -5.47 4.75
C ALA A 99 -1.86 -5.61 6.18
N THR A 100 -1.10 -5.12 7.17
CA THR A 100 -1.54 -5.11 8.58
C THR A 100 -2.80 -4.26 8.74
N GLY A 101 -2.85 -3.08 8.12
CA GLY A 101 -4.01 -2.20 8.10
C GLY A 101 -5.26 -2.88 7.51
N PHE A 102 -5.12 -3.62 6.41
CA PHE A 102 -6.21 -4.42 5.85
C PHE A 102 -6.62 -5.58 6.78
N ALA A 103 -5.69 -6.28 7.40
CA ALA A 103 -6.02 -7.33 8.36
C ALA A 103 -6.82 -6.78 9.55
N ILE A 104 -6.34 -5.68 10.15
CA ILE A 104 -7.04 -4.95 11.23
C ILE A 104 -8.41 -4.47 10.74
N GLY A 105 -8.46 -3.85 9.57
CA GLY A 105 -9.68 -3.33 8.97
C GLY A 105 -10.73 -4.43 8.72
N LEU A 106 -10.31 -5.63 8.30
CA LEU A 106 -11.22 -6.77 8.13
C LEU A 106 -11.82 -7.25 9.46
N ILE A 107 -11.12 -7.07 10.59
CA ILE A 107 -11.63 -7.42 11.92
C ILE A 107 -12.66 -6.38 12.41
N PHE A 108 -12.35 -5.08 12.27
CA PHE A 108 -13.16 -4.02 12.88
C PHE A 108 -14.20 -3.40 11.92
N ALA A 109 -13.87 -3.27 10.63
CA ALA A 109 -14.69 -2.62 9.61
C ALA A 109 -14.63 -3.37 8.25
N PRO A 110 -15.12 -4.64 8.18
CA PRO A 110 -14.91 -5.51 7.03
C PRO A 110 -15.48 -4.97 5.71
N ARG A 111 -16.65 -4.31 5.76
CA ARG A 111 -17.30 -3.78 4.55
C ARG A 111 -16.47 -2.68 3.90
N PHE A 112 -15.99 -1.74 4.71
CA PHE A 112 -15.15 -0.64 4.24
C PHE A 112 -13.80 -1.15 3.73
N THR A 113 -13.19 -2.07 4.47
CA THR A 113 -11.88 -2.61 4.11
C THR A 113 -11.93 -3.40 2.81
N ARG A 114 -12.98 -4.22 2.61
CA ARG A 114 -13.21 -4.91 1.33
C ARG A 114 -13.42 -3.94 0.17
N LEU A 115 -14.13 -2.84 0.40
CA LEU A 115 -14.31 -1.81 -0.63
C LEU A 115 -12.96 -1.22 -1.04
N VAL A 116 -12.15 -0.77 -0.07
CA VAL A 116 -10.83 -0.19 -0.34
C VAL A 116 -9.91 -1.19 -1.03
N ALA A 117 -9.75 -2.39 -0.48
CA ALA A 117 -8.89 -3.43 -1.07
C ALA A 117 -9.35 -3.83 -2.48
N GLY A 118 -10.67 -3.95 -2.68
CA GLY A 118 -11.28 -4.20 -3.99
C GLY A 118 -11.02 -3.08 -4.99
N THR A 119 -11.13 -1.81 -4.59
CA THR A 119 -10.84 -0.65 -5.45
C THR A 119 -9.38 -0.64 -5.90
N PHE A 120 -8.42 -0.85 -5.00
CA PHE A 120 -7.00 -0.91 -5.38
C PHE A 120 -6.66 -2.15 -6.22
N THR A 121 -7.35 -3.27 -5.98
CA THR A 121 -7.24 -4.46 -6.83
C THR A 121 -7.73 -4.20 -8.25
N ALA A 122 -8.90 -3.54 -8.39
CA ALA A 122 -9.43 -3.15 -9.69
C ALA A 122 -8.50 -2.16 -10.42
N LEU A 123 -7.94 -1.19 -9.69
CA LEU A 123 -6.96 -0.25 -10.23
C LEU A 123 -5.70 -0.96 -10.74
N ALA A 124 -5.19 -1.95 -10.01
CA ALA A 124 -4.05 -2.76 -10.46
C ALA A 124 -4.37 -3.50 -11.78
N GLY A 125 -5.59 -4.03 -11.91
CA GLY A 125 -6.06 -4.64 -13.16
C GLY A 125 -6.16 -3.63 -14.30
N ALA A 126 -6.66 -2.42 -14.04
CA ALA A 126 -6.76 -1.35 -15.04
C ALA A 126 -5.37 -0.93 -15.56
N ASP A 127 -4.39 -0.76 -14.67
CA ASP A 127 -3.02 -0.42 -15.05
C ASP A 127 -2.37 -1.53 -15.89
N PHE A 128 -2.59 -2.80 -15.50
CA PHE A 128 -2.09 -3.93 -16.26
C PHE A 128 -2.67 -3.95 -17.68
N LEU A 129 -3.97 -3.69 -17.83
CA LEU A 129 -4.63 -3.57 -19.13
C LEU A 129 -4.06 -2.42 -19.97
N GLN A 130 -3.76 -1.27 -19.37
CA GLN A 130 -3.14 -0.14 -20.06
C GLN A 130 -1.73 -0.48 -20.57
N LEU A 131 -0.92 -1.17 -19.75
CA LEU A 131 0.41 -1.63 -20.15
C LEU A 131 0.33 -2.67 -21.27
N ALA A 132 -0.57 -3.64 -21.17
CA ALA A 132 -0.79 -4.64 -22.21
C ALA A 132 -1.25 -4.00 -23.53
N TYR A 133 -2.12 -3.00 -23.46
CA TYR A 133 -2.56 -2.25 -24.64
C TYR A 133 -1.40 -1.47 -25.28
N ALA A 134 -0.57 -0.80 -24.48
CA ALA A 134 0.60 -0.09 -24.98
C ALA A 134 1.60 -1.05 -25.67
N MET A 135 1.82 -2.24 -25.10
CA MET A 135 2.65 -3.28 -25.73
C MET A 135 2.05 -3.74 -27.07
N ALA A 136 0.75 -4.02 -27.12
CA ALA A 136 0.07 -4.42 -28.35
C ALA A 136 0.18 -3.36 -29.46
N GLN A 137 0.08 -2.06 -29.11
CA GLN A 137 0.27 -0.97 -30.07
C GLN A 137 1.71 -0.89 -30.60
N GLN A 138 2.71 -1.14 -29.76
CA GLN A 138 4.11 -1.18 -30.19
C GLN A 138 4.36 -2.33 -31.17
N SER A 139 3.83 -3.53 -30.88
CA SER A 139 3.96 -4.69 -31.76
C SER A 139 3.26 -4.53 -33.10
N ALA A 140 2.16 -3.75 -33.18
CA ALA A 140 1.44 -3.52 -34.43
C ALA A 140 2.09 -2.45 -35.34
N ARG A 141 3.04 -1.65 -34.81
CA ARG A 141 3.76 -0.62 -35.56
C ARG A 141 5.15 -1.07 -36.04
N GLY A 142 5.62 -2.22 -35.56
CA GLY A 142 6.86 -2.87 -36.00
C GLY A 142 6.58 -4.03 -36.94
#